data_AF-A0A4Q7J5H4-F1
#
_entry.id   AF-A0A4Q7J5H4-F1
#
_cell.length_a   1.000
_cell.length_b   1.000
_cell.length_c   1.000
_cell.angle_alpha   90.00
_cell.angle_beta   90.00
_cell.angle_gamma   90.00
#
_symmetry.space_group_name_H-M   'P 1'
#
loop_
_entity.id
_entity.type
_entity.pdbx_description
1 polymer ?
#
loop_
_entity_poly.entity_id
_entity_poly.type
_entity_poly.pdbx_seq_one_letter_code
_entity_poly.pdbx_strand_id
1 'polypeptide(L)'
;MPEQLWSPHPGTPVVEHRSSRWPFIGGLAMFVLFGLVAVFPDVGNPSSSRRIDIPPEVATFLFGALALGGLMIMIGSVPHTHRFAVDDRGLWWRAGRKSDLIVWEELRAVRGQEPRPPVKGDPNSKPVLPALVLTPVDHTFVTRHAALVKRTADSVTLKTRNLGTIRRLAEEIARVRPDLLH
;
A
#
# COMPACT_ATOMS: atom_id res chain seq x y z
N MET A 1 7.64 16.56 -18.05
CA MET A 1 6.76 17.40 -17.24
C MET A 1 5.40 16.71 -17.09
N PRO A 2 5.13 15.93 -16.02
CA PRO A 2 3.79 15.41 -15.75
C PRO A 2 3.31 15.92 -14.37
N GLU A 3 3.09 17.23 -14.25
CA GLU A 3 2.50 17.84 -13.04
C GLU A 3 0.97 18.05 -13.20
N GLN A 4 0.39 17.69 -14.34
CA GLN A 4 -0.93 18.19 -14.75
C GLN A 4 -2.09 17.18 -14.64
N LEU A 5 -1.88 16.00 -14.04
CA LEU A 5 -2.94 14.99 -13.92
C LEU A 5 -3.63 14.95 -12.55
N TRP A 6 -3.38 15.91 -11.66
CA TRP A 6 -4.07 15.98 -10.36
C TRP A 6 -4.74 17.36 -10.24
N SER A 7 -5.92 17.46 -10.81
CA SER A 7 -6.74 18.69 -10.82
C SER A 7 -8.21 18.37 -10.56
N PRO A 8 -8.56 17.79 -9.40
CA PRO A 8 -9.95 17.66 -9.00
C PRO A 8 -10.58 19.04 -8.86
N HIS A 9 -11.90 19.13 -9.00
CA HIS A 9 -12.61 20.40 -8.85
C HIS A 9 -12.30 21.07 -7.49
N PRO A 10 -12.19 22.41 -7.46
CA PRO A 10 -11.97 23.13 -6.21
C PRO A 10 -13.12 22.83 -5.22
N GLY A 11 -12.80 22.28 -4.06
CA GLY A 11 -13.78 21.87 -3.04
C GLY A 11 -14.14 20.39 -3.01
N THR A 12 -13.60 19.56 -3.93
CA THR A 12 -13.79 18.11 -3.88
C THR A 12 -13.20 17.51 -2.60
N PRO A 13 -13.96 16.69 -1.85
CA PRO A 13 -13.45 16.03 -0.65
C PRO A 13 -12.31 15.07 -1.03
N VAL A 14 -11.17 15.24 -0.36
CA VAL A 14 -9.98 14.39 -0.55
C VAL A 14 -9.90 13.37 0.58
N VAL A 15 -9.97 12.09 0.23
CA VAL A 15 -9.75 11.00 1.18
C VAL A 15 -8.27 10.62 1.17
N GLU A 16 -7.57 10.95 2.27
CA GLU A 16 -6.16 10.60 2.44
C GLU A 16 -6.01 9.30 3.22
N HIS A 17 -5.14 8.42 2.74
CA HIS A 17 -4.70 7.23 3.44
C HIS A 17 -3.17 7.12 3.38
N ARG A 18 -2.54 7.01 4.55
CA ARG A 18 -1.10 6.80 4.65
C ARG A 18 -0.80 5.29 4.74
N SER A 19 0.09 4.81 3.88
CA SER A 19 0.59 3.43 3.97
C SER A 19 1.35 3.19 5.29
N SER A 20 1.39 1.93 5.74
CA SER A 20 2.09 1.54 6.98
C SER A 20 3.57 1.97 6.96
N ARG A 21 4.05 2.54 8.07
CA ARG A 21 5.46 2.95 8.25
C ARG A 21 6.33 1.87 8.90
N TRP A 22 5.72 0.79 9.38
CA TRP A 22 6.39 -0.29 10.09
C TRP A 22 7.55 -0.94 9.33
N PRO A 23 7.43 -1.31 8.04
CA PRO A 23 8.57 -1.90 7.31
C PRO A 23 9.75 -0.92 7.17
N PHE A 24 9.47 0.37 7.00
CA PHE A 24 10.49 1.41 6.95
C PHE A 24 11.21 1.56 8.29
N ILE A 25 10.45 1.59 9.39
CA ILE A 25 11.00 1.69 10.76
C ILE A 25 11.82 0.43 11.09
N GLY A 26 11.33 -0.75 10.73
CA GLY A 26 12.06 -2.02 10.91
C GLY A 26 13.36 -2.06 10.11
N GLY A 27 13.34 -1.65 8.84
CA GLY A 27 14.52 -1.54 8.00
C GLY A 27 15.55 -0.54 8.56
N LEU A 28 15.09 0.62 9.05
CA LEU A 28 15.94 1.61 9.71
C LEU A 28 16.59 1.05 10.98
N ALA A 29 15.81 0.41 11.86
CA ALA A 29 16.32 -0.17 13.09
C ALA A 29 17.37 -1.26 12.81
N MET A 30 17.11 -2.11 11.82
CA MET A 30 18.04 -3.14 11.35
C MET A 30 19.33 -2.53 10.78
N PHE A 31 19.22 -1.51 9.93
CA PHE A 31 20.37 -0.80 9.37
C PHE A 31 21.22 -0.14 10.46
N VAL A 32 20.60 0.56 11.42
CA VAL A 32 21.31 1.24 12.50
C VAL A 32 21.95 0.22 13.45
N LEU A 33 21.22 -0.78 13.92
CA LEU A 33 21.71 -1.75 14.90
C LEU A 33 22.88 -2.58 14.32
N PHE A 34 22.68 -3.19 13.15
CA PHE A 34 23.71 -4.03 12.55
C PHE A 34 24.82 -3.22 11.89
N GLY A 35 24.53 -2.02 11.39
CA GLY A 35 25.54 -1.08 10.90
C GLY A 35 26.47 -0.64 12.03
N LEU A 36 25.93 -0.36 13.21
CA LEU A 36 26.75 0.02 14.38
C LEU A 36 27.67 -1.13 14.81
N VAL A 37 27.16 -2.37 14.85
CA VAL A 37 27.95 -3.57 15.19
C VAL A 37 29.01 -3.87 14.12
N ALA A 38 28.70 -3.63 12.84
CA ALA A 38 29.66 -3.81 11.75
C ALA A 38 30.78 -2.76 11.78
N VAL A 39 30.47 -1.50 12.08
CA VAL A 39 31.46 -0.41 12.10
C VAL A 39 32.27 -0.41 13.42
N PHE A 40 31.64 -0.82 14.51
CA PHE A 40 32.25 -0.83 15.85
C PHE A 40 32.07 -2.21 16.50
N PRO A 41 32.79 -3.25 16.02
CA PRO A 41 32.66 -4.60 16.56
C PRO A 41 33.05 -4.70 18.05
N ASP A 42 33.82 -3.74 18.56
CA ASP A 42 34.32 -3.70 19.94
C ASP A 42 33.34 -3.06 20.95
N VAL A 43 32.29 -2.36 20.50
CA VAL A 43 31.39 -1.57 21.38
C VAL A 43 30.32 -2.42 22.09
N GLY A 44 30.33 -3.74 21.89
CA GLY A 44 29.37 -4.68 22.47
C GLY A 44 29.98 -5.80 23.31
N ASN A 45 31.25 -5.69 23.72
CA ASN A 45 31.94 -6.71 24.51
C ASN A 45 32.02 -6.27 26.00
N PRO A 46 30.91 -6.24 26.77
CA PRO A 46 31.05 -6.26 28.21
C PRO A 46 31.67 -7.62 28.55
N SER A 47 32.69 -7.62 29.38
CA SER A 47 33.29 -8.78 30.03
C SER A 47 32.22 -9.82 30.42
N SER A 48 31.93 -10.79 29.55
CA SER A 48 30.93 -11.82 29.79
C SER A 48 31.44 -13.13 29.21
N SER A 49 31.35 -14.14 30.06
CA SER A 49 32.06 -15.42 30.08
C SER A 49 31.68 -16.43 28.98
N ARG A 50 31.23 -15.96 27.82
CA ARG A 50 31.08 -16.77 26.59
C ARG A 50 31.55 -15.96 25.39
N ARG A 51 32.85 -16.05 25.09
CA ARG A 51 33.35 -15.67 23.76
C ARG A 51 32.79 -16.68 22.77
N ILE A 52 31.85 -16.24 21.95
CA ILE A 52 31.66 -16.88 20.66
C ILE A 52 32.86 -16.40 19.85
N ASP A 53 33.82 -17.28 19.55
CA ASP A 53 35.03 -16.97 18.79
C ASP A 53 34.69 -16.74 17.31
N ILE A 54 33.94 -15.68 17.04
CA ILE A 54 33.70 -15.21 15.68
C ILE A 54 34.84 -14.24 15.35
N PRO A 55 35.62 -14.49 14.29
CA PRO A 55 36.63 -13.54 13.84
C PRO A 55 35.98 -12.16 13.59
N PRO A 56 36.61 -11.05 14.00
CA PRO A 56 36.04 -9.70 13.85
C PRO A 56 35.63 -9.38 12.40
N GLU A 57 36.37 -9.91 11.43
CA GLU A 57 36.10 -9.79 9.99
C GLU A 57 34.80 -10.51 9.59
N VAL A 58 34.56 -11.69 10.14
CA VAL A 58 33.35 -12.48 9.90
C VAL A 58 32.14 -11.81 10.53
N ALA A 59 32.28 -11.28 11.75
CA ALA A 59 31.24 -10.51 12.41
C ALA A 59 30.89 -9.25 11.60
N THR A 60 31.90 -8.48 11.18
CA THR A 60 31.73 -7.27 10.37
C THR A 60 31.03 -7.57 9.05
N PHE A 61 31.42 -8.65 8.36
CA PHE A 61 30.79 -9.04 7.11
C PHE A 61 29.32 -9.47 7.29
N LEU A 62 29.03 -10.31 8.29
CA LEU A 62 27.67 -10.79 8.54
C LEU A 62 26.72 -9.65 8.93
N PHE A 63 27.15 -8.80 9.85
CA PHE A 63 26.36 -7.66 10.31
C PHE A 63 26.28 -6.55 9.26
N GLY A 64 27.33 -6.37 8.44
CA GLY A 64 27.29 -5.47 7.29
C GLY A 64 26.27 -5.92 6.24
N ALA A 65 26.19 -7.22 5.94
CA ALA A 65 25.19 -7.78 5.04
C ALA A 65 23.75 -7.61 5.59
N LEU A 66 23.56 -7.81 6.90
CA LEU A 66 22.29 -7.52 7.57
C LEU A 66 21.92 -6.03 7.53
N ALA A 67 22.89 -5.14 7.72
CA ALA A 67 22.65 -3.70 7.60
C ALA A 67 22.19 -3.34 6.18
N LEU A 68 22.90 -3.83 5.15
CA LEU A 68 22.52 -3.66 3.75
C LEU A 68 21.11 -4.22 3.45
N GLY A 69 20.74 -5.35 4.04
CA GLY A 69 19.38 -5.87 3.96
C GLY A 69 18.35 -4.90 4.56
N GLY A 70 18.64 -4.31 5.71
CA GLY A 70 17.81 -3.29 6.35
C GLY A 70 17.64 -2.05 5.48
N LEU A 71 18.73 -1.62 4.83
CA LEU A 71 18.72 -0.50 3.89
C LEU A 71 17.84 -0.78 2.67
N MET A 72 17.93 -1.98 2.07
CA MET A 72 17.08 -2.38 0.95
C MET A 72 15.59 -2.40 1.33
N ILE A 73 15.27 -2.91 2.52
CA ILE A 73 13.90 -2.87 3.06
C ILE A 73 13.44 -1.41 3.19
N MET A 74 14.26 -0.54 3.74
CA MET A 74 13.95 0.88 3.94
C MET A 74 13.67 1.61 2.62
N ILE A 75 14.51 1.38 1.59
CA ILE A 75 14.34 1.97 0.25
C ILE A 75 13.04 1.47 -0.41
N GLY A 76 12.73 0.17 -0.28
CA GLY A 76 11.51 -0.41 -0.85
C GLY A 76 10.21 -0.06 -0.12
N SER A 77 10.29 0.50 1.10
CA SER A 77 9.14 0.66 2.00
C SER A 77 8.84 2.11 2.37
N VAL A 78 9.35 3.08 1.60
CA VAL A 78 9.03 4.50 1.78
C VAL A 78 7.51 4.66 1.88
N PRO A 79 6.99 5.23 2.98
CA PRO A 79 5.55 5.36 3.17
C PRO A 79 5.00 6.39 2.19
N HIS A 80 4.07 5.96 1.34
CA HIS A 80 3.40 6.84 0.39
C HIS A 80 2.05 7.26 0.97
N THR A 81 1.74 8.55 0.85
CA THR A 81 0.38 9.04 1.11
C THR A 81 -0.42 8.83 -0.16
N HIS A 82 -1.46 8.01 -0.06
CA HIS A 82 -2.45 7.81 -1.10
C HIS A 82 -3.56 8.84 -0.89
N ARG A 83 -3.89 9.59 -1.92
CA ARG A 83 -4.99 10.54 -1.96
C ARG A 83 -5.99 10.07 -2.99
N PHE A 84 -7.27 10.15 -2.63
CA PHE A 84 -8.36 9.89 -3.54
C PHE A 84 -9.29 11.11 -3.56
N ALA A 85 -9.80 11.48 -4.71
CA ALA A 85 -10.82 12.51 -4.85
C ALA A 85 -11.87 12.01 -5.84
N VAL A 86 -13.14 12.25 -5.54
CA VAL A 86 -14.28 11.80 -6.35
C VAL A 86 -14.98 13.04 -6.85
N ASP A 87 -14.98 13.26 -8.16
CA ASP A 87 -15.71 14.37 -8.78
C ASP A 87 -16.63 13.87 -9.89
N ASP A 88 -17.28 14.79 -10.58
CA ASP A 88 -18.17 14.57 -11.72
C ASP A 88 -17.50 13.87 -12.90
N ARG A 89 -16.16 13.94 -13.02
CA ARG A 89 -15.40 13.29 -14.11
C ARG A 89 -15.00 11.88 -13.74
N GLY A 90 -14.59 11.65 -12.49
CA GLY A 90 -14.04 10.35 -12.14
C GLY A 90 -13.51 10.21 -10.71
N LEU A 91 -12.88 9.06 -10.49
CA LEU A 91 -12.09 8.78 -9.31
C LEU A 91 -10.63 9.14 -9.60
N TRP A 92 -10.19 10.26 -9.02
CA TRP A 92 -8.79 10.64 -9.02
C TRP A 92 -8.05 9.86 -7.93
N TRP A 93 -6.82 9.45 -8.26
CA TRP A 93 -5.86 8.94 -7.30
C TRP A 93 -4.49 9.59 -7.44
N ARG A 94 -3.81 9.76 -6.30
CA ARG A 94 -2.41 10.15 -6.25
C ARG A 94 -1.67 9.40 -5.16
N ALA A 95 -0.48 8.88 -5.49
CA ALA A 95 0.46 8.32 -4.54
C ALA A 95 1.87 8.85 -4.81
N GLY A 96 2.32 9.79 -3.99
CA GLY A 96 3.57 10.50 -4.22
C GLY A 96 3.57 11.26 -5.56
N ARG A 97 4.44 10.84 -6.48
CA ARG A 97 4.56 11.41 -7.84
C ARG A 97 3.66 10.75 -8.88
N LYS A 98 3.01 9.63 -8.54
CA LYS A 98 2.08 8.95 -9.45
C LYS A 98 0.68 9.52 -9.23
N SER A 99 -0.02 9.81 -10.32
CA SER A 99 -1.42 10.18 -10.32
C SER A 99 -2.13 9.44 -11.44
N ASP A 100 -3.41 9.16 -11.22
CA ASP A 100 -4.25 8.43 -12.15
C ASP A 100 -5.70 8.95 -12.03
N LEU A 101 -6.47 8.86 -13.10
CA LEU A 101 -7.89 9.20 -13.14
C LEU A 101 -8.62 8.02 -13.76
N ILE A 102 -9.54 7.43 -13.01
CA ILE A 102 -10.55 6.55 -13.61
C ILE A 102 -11.76 7.42 -13.94
N VAL A 103 -12.01 7.61 -15.24
CA VAL A 103 -13.21 8.32 -15.70
C VAL A 103 -14.44 7.43 -15.48
N TRP A 104 -15.59 8.04 -15.16
CA TRP A 104 -16.81 7.26 -14.90
C TRP A 104 -17.29 6.45 -16.10
N GLU A 105 -17.06 6.93 -17.33
CA GLU A 105 -17.41 6.21 -18.57
C GLU A 105 -16.61 4.90 -18.74
N GLU A 106 -15.50 4.74 -18.01
CA GLU A 106 -14.73 3.49 -18.03
C GLU A 106 -15.34 2.42 -17.11
N LEU A 107 -16.31 2.79 -16.28
CA LEU A 107 -16.95 1.93 -15.27
C LEU A 107 -18.42 1.70 -15.61
N ARG A 108 -18.83 0.43 -15.58
CA ARG A 108 -20.26 0.03 -15.64
C ARG A 108 -20.91 0.08 -14.27
N ALA A 109 -20.17 -0.32 -13.25
CA ALA A 109 -20.65 -0.36 -11.88
C ALA A 109 -19.50 -0.26 -10.87
N VAL A 110 -19.83 0.24 -9.69
CA VAL A 110 -18.94 0.32 -8.53
C VAL A 110 -19.67 -0.27 -7.34
N ARG A 111 -18.98 -1.14 -6.59
CA ARG A 111 -19.52 -1.78 -5.40
C ARG A 111 -18.56 -1.70 -4.23
N GLY A 112 -19.04 -1.19 -3.10
CA GLY A 112 -18.35 -1.34 -1.81
C GLY A 112 -18.49 -2.77 -1.31
N GLN A 113 -17.39 -3.50 -1.23
CA GLN A 113 -17.35 -4.83 -0.60
C GLN A 113 -17.01 -4.66 0.88
N GLU A 114 -17.98 -4.97 1.73
CA GLU A 114 -17.78 -5.01 3.18
C GLU A 114 -17.04 -6.28 3.61
N PRO A 115 -16.26 -6.20 4.70
CA PRO A 115 -15.57 -7.35 5.24
C PRO A 115 -16.59 -8.33 5.81
N ARG A 116 -16.52 -9.59 5.37
CA ARG A 116 -17.40 -10.66 5.85
C ARG A 116 -16.58 -11.77 6.49
N PRO A 117 -16.92 -12.22 7.70
CA PRO A 117 -16.26 -13.37 8.31
C PRO A 117 -16.52 -14.64 7.49
N PRO A 118 -15.65 -15.65 7.61
CA PRO A 118 -15.90 -16.95 7.00
C PRO A 118 -17.17 -17.58 7.58
N VAL A 119 -17.92 -18.29 6.75
CA VAL A 119 -19.14 -19.00 7.12
C VAL A 119 -18.80 -20.12 8.10
N LYS A 120 -19.43 -20.10 9.27
CA LYS A 120 -19.21 -21.11 10.31
C LYS A 120 -19.65 -22.48 9.80
N GLY A 121 -18.72 -23.45 9.77
CA GLY A 121 -18.99 -24.83 9.35
C GLY A 121 -18.62 -25.16 7.91
N ASP A 122 -18.19 -24.17 7.11
CA ASP A 122 -17.63 -24.43 5.78
C ASP A 122 -16.09 -24.34 5.82
N PRO A 123 -15.37 -25.48 5.67
CA PRO A 123 -13.91 -25.49 5.69
C PRO A 123 -13.26 -24.75 4.50
N ASN A 124 -14.03 -24.50 3.43
CA ASN A 124 -13.55 -23.75 2.26
C ASN A 124 -13.90 -22.26 2.31
N SER A 125 -14.67 -21.81 3.29
CA SER A 125 -15.04 -20.40 3.39
C SER A 125 -13.84 -19.56 3.82
N LYS A 126 -13.42 -18.62 2.96
CA LYS A 126 -12.36 -17.66 3.25
C LYS A 126 -12.95 -16.34 3.76
N PRO A 127 -12.22 -15.60 4.62
CA PRO A 127 -12.62 -14.25 5.00
C PRO A 127 -12.63 -13.34 3.78
N VAL A 128 -13.70 -12.56 3.64
CA VAL A 128 -13.81 -11.53 2.61
C VAL A 128 -13.22 -10.24 3.16
N LEU A 129 -12.22 -9.71 2.47
CA LEU A 129 -11.57 -8.45 2.83
C LEU A 129 -12.37 -7.25 2.31
N PRO A 130 -12.27 -6.07 2.95
CA PRO A 130 -12.90 -4.89 2.43
C PRO A 130 -12.22 -4.47 1.12
N ALA A 131 -13.02 -4.20 0.09
CA ALA A 131 -12.53 -3.76 -1.21
C ALA A 131 -13.54 -2.82 -1.89
N LEU A 132 -13.06 -1.91 -2.74
CA LEU A 132 -13.94 -1.27 -3.72
C LEU A 132 -13.82 -2.06 -5.01
N VAL A 133 -14.90 -2.73 -5.40
CA VAL A 133 -15.00 -3.53 -6.62
C VAL A 133 -15.44 -2.63 -7.75
N LEU A 134 -14.68 -2.63 -8.83
CA LEU A 134 -14.90 -1.87 -10.04
C LEU A 134 -15.26 -2.85 -11.15
N THR A 135 -16.35 -2.58 -11.85
CA THR A 135 -16.78 -3.34 -13.03
C THR A 135 -16.43 -2.50 -14.27
N PRO A 136 -15.29 -2.73 -14.92
CA PRO A 136 -14.87 -1.92 -16.06
C PRO A 136 -15.70 -2.24 -17.31
N VAL A 137 -15.75 -1.27 -18.22
CA VAL A 137 -16.39 -1.43 -19.54
C VAL A 137 -15.53 -2.28 -20.47
N ASP A 138 -14.20 -2.17 -20.36
CA ASP A 138 -13.23 -2.82 -21.25
C ASP A 138 -12.19 -3.68 -20.50
N HIS A 139 -11.49 -4.53 -21.27
CA HIS A 139 -10.48 -5.45 -20.75
C HIS A 139 -9.09 -4.82 -20.56
N THR A 140 -8.86 -3.64 -21.14
CA THR A 140 -7.59 -2.90 -21.06
C THR A 140 -7.50 -2.02 -19.81
N PHE A 141 -8.62 -1.81 -19.12
CA PHE A 141 -8.76 -1.01 -17.90
C PHE A 141 -7.71 -1.35 -16.83
N VAL A 142 -7.49 -2.65 -16.58
CA VAL A 142 -6.51 -3.10 -15.59
C VAL A 142 -5.08 -2.69 -15.98
N THR A 143 -4.78 -2.68 -17.28
CA THR A 143 -3.48 -2.29 -17.81
C THR A 143 -3.28 -0.78 -17.71
N ARG A 144 -4.31 0.02 -18.06
CA ARG A 144 -4.27 1.49 -17.94
C ARG A 144 -4.09 1.94 -16.49
N HIS A 145 -4.87 1.35 -15.58
CA HIS A 145 -4.90 1.74 -14.17
C HIS A 145 -4.12 0.78 -13.27
N ALA A 146 -3.11 0.09 -13.81
CA ALA A 146 -2.34 -0.95 -13.10
C ALA A 146 -1.68 -0.44 -11.82
N ALA A 147 -1.47 0.88 -11.68
CA ALA A 147 -0.98 1.50 -10.45
C ALA A 147 -2.01 1.42 -9.32
N LEU A 148 -3.28 1.62 -9.65
CA LEU A 148 -4.41 1.78 -8.75
C LEU A 148 -5.16 0.48 -8.46
N VAL A 149 -5.41 -0.30 -9.53
CA VAL A 149 -6.29 -1.46 -9.48
C VAL A 149 -5.50 -2.75 -9.50
N LYS A 150 -6.09 -3.80 -8.96
CA LYS A 150 -5.58 -5.16 -9.05
C LYS A 150 -6.71 -6.06 -9.54
N ARG A 151 -6.39 -6.93 -10.49
CA ARG A 151 -7.28 -8.03 -10.86
C ARG A 151 -7.27 -9.09 -9.76
N THR A 152 -8.44 -9.34 -9.20
CA THR A 152 -8.77 -10.48 -8.35
C THR A 152 -9.52 -11.50 -9.22
N ALA A 153 -9.58 -12.77 -8.79
CA ALA A 153 -10.05 -13.92 -9.58
C ALA A 153 -11.20 -13.59 -10.55
N ASP A 154 -12.25 -12.94 -10.06
CA ASP A 154 -13.45 -12.60 -10.85
C ASP A 154 -13.77 -11.11 -10.89
N SER A 155 -12.90 -10.24 -10.35
CA SER A 155 -13.22 -8.81 -10.21
C SER A 155 -12.00 -7.89 -10.20
N VAL A 156 -12.19 -6.64 -10.59
CA VAL A 156 -11.15 -5.61 -10.50
C VAL A 156 -11.37 -4.83 -9.20
N THR A 157 -10.37 -4.74 -8.35
CA THR A 157 -10.48 -4.07 -7.05
C THR A 157 -9.45 -2.97 -6.90
N LEU A 158 -9.79 -1.90 -6.17
CA LEU A 158 -8.78 -0.95 -5.72
C LEU A 158 -7.76 -1.64 -4.81
N LYS A 159 -6.48 -1.30 -4.95
CA LYS A 159 -5.42 -1.85 -4.09
C LYS A 159 -5.52 -1.40 -2.62
N THR A 160 -6.37 -0.43 -2.30
CA THR A 160 -6.63 -0.03 -0.92
C THR A 160 -7.48 -1.08 -0.19
N ARG A 161 -7.07 -1.45 1.02
CA ARG A 161 -7.79 -2.39 1.90
C ARG A 161 -8.30 -1.71 3.17
N ASN A 162 -8.24 -0.39 3.22
CA ASN A 162 -8.71 0.35 4.38
C ASN A 162 -10.23 0.50 4.31
N LEU A 163 -10.94 -0.18 5.22
CA LEU A 163 -12.40 -0.13 5.32
C LEU A 163 -12.93 1.31 5.40
N GLY A 164 -12.31 2.17 6.21
CA GLY A 164 -12.75 3.56 6.37
C GLY A 164 -12.60 4.37 5.08
N THR A 165 -11.51 4.14 4.34
CA THR A 165 -11.29 4.76 3.03
C THR A 165 -12.30 4.24 2.00
N ILE A 166 -12.53 2.92 1.96
CA ILE A 166 -13.47 2.30 1.01
C ILE A 166 -14.90 2.78 1.26
N ARG A 167 -15.32 2.85 2.52
CA ARG A 167 -16.65 3.31 2.89
C ARG A 167 -16.87 4.77 2.51
N ARG A 168 -15.91 5.66 2.83
CA ARG A 168 -15.97 7.07 2.41
C ARG A 168 -15.98 7.22 0.89
N LEU A 169 -15.18 6.43 0.17
CA LEU A 169 -15.19 6.44 -1.29
C LEU A 169 -16.53 5.98 -1.86
N ALA A 170 -17.12 4.91 -1.30
CA ALA A 170 -18.44 4.44 -1.72
C ALA A 170 -19.52 5.49 -1.45
N GLU A 171 -19.47 6.17 -0.29
CA GLU A 171 -20.40 7.26 0.07
C GLU A 171 -20.25 8.47 -0.88
N GLU A 172 -19.03 8.89 -1.21
CA GLU A 172 -18.81 9.98 -2.16
C GLU A 172 -19.21 9.62 -3.59
N ILE A 173 -18.92 8.38 -4.03
CA ILE A 173 -19.38 7.90 -5.35
C ILE A 173 -20.90 7.84 -5.40
N ALA A 174 -21.56 7.39 -4.32
CA ALA A 174 -23.03 7.40 -4.22
C ALA A 174 -23.60 8.81 -4.37
N ARG A 175 -22.89 9.83 -3.86
CA ARG A 175 -23.32 11.23 -3.91
C ARG A 175 -23.18 11.82 -5.32
N VAL A 176 -22.11 11.49 -6.04
CA VAL A 176 -21.81 12.08 -7.35
C VAL A 176 -22.43 11.28 -8.51
N ARG A 177 -22.38 9.95 -8.44
CA ARG A 177 -22.90 9.01 -9.44
C ARG A 177 -23.66 7.86 -8.78
N PRO A 178 -24.87 8.12 -8.25
CA PRO A 178 -25.70 7.07 -7.63
C PRO A 178 -26.09 5.96 -8.61
N ASP A 179 -26.13 6.27 -9.91
CA ASP A 179 -26.45 5.35 -11.00
C ASP A 179 -25.42 4.22 -11.17
N LEU A 180 -24.17 4.44 -10.77
CA LEU A 180 -23.10 3.45 -10.89
C LEU A 180 -23.06 2.46 -9.72
N LEU A 181 -23.83 2.68 -8.65
CA LEU A 181 -23.71 1.89 -7.43
C LEU A 181 -24.65 0.66 -7.47
N HIS A 182 -24.09 -0.55 -7.36
CA HIS A 182 -24.81 -1.83 -7.43
C HIS A 182 -24.37 -2.82 -6.35
#